data_AF-E4YUN7-F1
#
_entry.id   AF-E4YUN7-F1
#
_cell.length_a   1.000
_cell.length_b   1.000
_cell.length_c   1.000
_cell.angle_alpha   90.00
_cell.angle_beta   90.00
_cell.angle_gamma   90.00
#
_symmetry.space_group_name_H-M   'P 1'
#
loop_
_entity.id
_entity.type
_entity.pdbx_description
1 polymer ?
#
loop_
_entity_poly.entity_id
_entity_poly.type
_entity_poly.pdbx_seq_one_letter_code
_entity_poly.pdbx_strand_id
1 'polypeptide(L)'
;MHKFLIFQFILHSYANWAHNSICMEKKDISGDKNGELKCNGPSCEIFCKKEFDHYGGPRKVNCKVHQDSSKGNQWNHQIGVCRPCVPIVPHDKELVKQCRKSATTGIYNCQYSCKQKDHLIMPIKRKSFLVGCRCRWKIDRQEICHWRRAKTNKIYDEEIQNWYCARREVVSFAIAPAGLPANLKSCKDEKHFNQRIFGGMLTSLERWPWIVRLEFGNRRCGGTLISESRILTAAHCCSGFENDIRNVRIYLNEEDALLFEQNEIILNPLNLKIHENYRTNSFHDDLCVLDFQKAKSIFNHPVCLPDNSTQGPSSSSKCFIAGWGKTSFSPHEEANHKLNEVDVKIWNNAKCRNVLSSENLDLDKMLCAGWEEGIKDSCQGDSGGPLVCLENDKALLFGVTSWGVGCGLPDSPGVYVRIMHYLSWLNKI
;
A
#
# COMPACT_ATOMS: atom_id res chain seq x y z
N MET A 1 -44.85 79.39 21.26
CA MET A 1 -43.94 78.25 21.54
C MET A 1 -44.71 76.94 21.73
N HIS A 2 -45.54 76.50 20.76
CA HIS A 2 -46.30 75.23 20.87
C HIS A 2 -46.37 74.44 19.54
N LYS A 3 -45.77 74.95 18.45
CA LYS A 3 -45.67 74.25 17.16
C LYS A 3 -44.32 73.60 16.88
N PHE A 4 -43.31 73.82 17.73
CA PHE A 4 -41.97 73.21 17.61
C PHE A 4 -41.82 71.90 18.40
N LEU A 5 -42.71 71.61 19.37
CA LEU A 5 -42.62 70.42 20.22
C LEU A 5 -43.34 69.18 19.65
N ILE A 6 -44.23 69.35 18.66
CA ILE A 6 -44.97 68.21 18.05
C ILE A 6 -44.14 67.55 16.94
N PHE A 7 -43.29 68.29 16.23
CA PHE A 7 -42.40 67.70 15.21
C PHE A 7 -41.27 66.86 15.80
N GLN A 8 -40.85 67.15 17.03
CA GLN A 8 -39.77 66.43 17.70
C GLN A 8 -40.25 65.11 18.35
N PHE A 9 -41.54 65.01 18.69
CA PHE A 9 -42.18 63.78 19.18
C PHE A 9 -42.57 62.79 18.08
N ILE A 10 -42.92 63.26 16.89
CA ILE A 10 -43.17 62.37 15.74
C ILE A 10 -41.84 61.81 15.21
N LEU A 11 -40.76 62.62 15.15
CA LEU A 11 -39.44 62.10 14.76
C LEU A 11 -38.82 61.16 15.80
N HIS A 12 -39.11 61.32 17.11
CA HIS A 12 -38.68 60.36 18.14
C HIS A 12 -39.53 59.08 18.21
N SER A 13 -40.73 59.08 17.63
CA SER A 13 -41.58 57.88 17.53
C SER A 13 -41.31 57.07 16.26
N TYR A 14 -40.68 57.67 15.24
CA TYR A 14 -40.14 56.94 14.08
C TYR A 14 -38.66 56.56 14.25
N ALA A 15 -37.89 57.24 15.12
CA ALA A 15 -36.49 56.90 15.39
C ALA A 15 -36.30 55.70 16.32
N ASN A 16 -37.32 55.30 17.09
CA ASN A 16 -37.29 54.10 17.94
C ASN A 16 -37.92 52.85 17.29
N TRP A 17 -38.19 52.89 15.98
CA TRP A 17 -38.63 51.73 15.19
C TRP A 17 -37.52 51.17 14.27
N ALA A 18 -36.27 51.55 14.53
CA ALA A 18 -35.11 51.15 13.73
C ALA A 18 -34.03 50.37 14.52
N HIS A 19 -34.32 49.96 15.76
CA HIS A 19 -33.40 49.21 16.61
C HIS A 19 -33.91 47.80 16.98
N ASN A 20 -34.47 47.07 16.01
CA ASN A 20 -34.66 45.62 16.12
C ASN A 20 -33.76 44.87 15.12
N SER A 21 -32.49 44.78 15.53
CA SER A 21 -31.54 43.69 15.27
C SER A 21 -31.56 43.02 13.89
N ILE A 22 -31.34 43.70 12.78
CA ILE A 22 -31.02 43.00 11.53
C ILE A 22 -29.75 42.14 11.77
N CYS A 23 -29.75 40.84 11.41
CA CYS A 23 -28.57 39.96 11.46
C CYS A 23 -27.46 40.40 10.49
N MET A 24 -26.94 41.62 10.63
CA MET A 24 -26.09 42.26 9.62
C MET A 24 -24.60 42.30 9.98
N GLU A 25 -24.22 41.87 11.18
CA GLU A 25 -22.81 41.92 11.53
C GLU A 25 -22.12 40.62 11.11
N LYS A 26 -21.34 40.73 10.02
CA LYS A 26 -20.37 39.73 9.51
C LYS A 26 -19.48 39.12 10.60
N LYS A 27 -19.39 39.74 11.78
CA LYS A 27 -18.61 39.31 12.94
C LYS A 27 -19.20 38.07 13.66
N ASP A 28 -20.50 37.82 13.50
CA ASP A 28 -21.19 36.68 14.16
C ASP A 28 -21.14 35.39 13.33
N ILE A 29 -20.69 35.50 12.08
CA ILE A 29 -20.37 34.38 11.22
C ILE A 29 -18.88 34.50 10.88
N SER A 30 -18.03 33.81 11.64
CA SER A 30 -16.58 33.80 11.38
C SER A 30 -16.33 33.34 9.95
N GLY A 31 -16.05 34.28 9.06
CA GLY A 31 -15.69 33.98 7.68
C GLY A 31 -14.45 33.11 7.66
N ASP A 32 -14.53 31.96 7.03
CA ASP A 32 -13.32 31.18 6.78
C ASP A 32 -12.39 32.00 5.87
N LYS A 33 -11.11 32.15 6.25
CA LYS A 33 -10.07 32.77 5.42
C LYS A 33 -9.98 32.16 4.01
N ASN A 34 -10.44 30.93 3.85
CA ASN A 34 -10.48 30.16 2.61
C ASN A 34 -11.82 30.25 1.88
N GLY A 35 -12.74 31.12 2.32
CA GLY A 35 -14.03 31.36 1.68
C GLY A 35 -14.44 32.82 1.66
N GLU A 36 -15.51 33.11 0.94
CA GLU A 36 -16.17 34.40 0.86
C GLU A 36 -17.63 34.24 1.27
N LEU A 37 -18.06 35.00 2.28
CA LEU A 37 -19.45 35.02 2.72
C LEU A 37 -20.23 36.09 1.95
N LYS A 38 -21.30 35.69 1.27
CA LYS A 38 -22.23 36.59 0.57
C LYS A 38 -23.59 36.53 1.23
N CYS A 39 -24.06 37.69 1.70
CA CYS A 39 -25.34 37.81 2.39
C CYS A 39 -26.29 38.70 1.59
N ASN A 40 -27.55 38.28 1.49
CA ASN A 40 -28.64 39.05 0.89
C ASN A 40 -29.84 39.00 1.85
N GLY A 41 -30.10 40.12 2.55
CA GLY A 41 -31.12 40.20 3.59
C GLY A 41 -30.86 39.21 4.74
N PRO A 42 -31.85 38.42 5.18
CA PRO A 42 -31.71 37.47 6.28
C PRO A 42 -31.00 36.17 5.88
N SER A 43 -30.37 36.10 4.71
CA SER A 43 -29.77 34.87 4.18
C SER A 43 -28.29 35.09 3.87
N CYS A 44 -27.42 34.22 4.39
CA CYS A 44 -25.98 34.22 4.08
C CYS A 44 -25.55 32.87 3.48
N GLU A 45 -24.68 32.90 2.47
CA GLU A 45 -24.09 31.72 1.82
C GLU A 45 -22.57 31.85 1.72
N ILE A 46 -21.86 30.75 2.00
CA ILE A 46 -20.39 30.69 1.88
C ILE A 46 -19.96 30.12 0.53
N PHE A 47 -18.98 30.79 -0.08
CA PHE A 47 -18.33 30.40 -1.33
C PHE A 47 -16.85 30.18 -1.08
N CYS A 48 -16.40 28.93 -1.09
CA CYS A 48 -14.98 28.62 -0.89
C CYS A 48 -14.12 29.18 -2.03
N LYS A 49 -12.84 29.46 -1.77
CA LYS A 49 -11.84 29.91 -2.77
C LYS A 49 -11.43 28.76 -3.70
N LYS A 50 -10.46 28.97 -4.58
CA LYS A 50 -9.91 27.90 -5.45
C LYS A 50 -9.18 26.88 -4.54
N GLU A 51 -9.33 25.58 -4.80
CA GLU A 51 -8.73 24.46 -4.04
C GLU A 51 -9.37 24.10 -2.68
N PHE A 52 -10.44 24.80 -2.28
CA PHE A 52 -11.19 24.53 -1.06
C PHE A 52 -12.64 24.13 -1.37
N ASP A 53 -13.21 23.26 -0.53
CA ASP A 53 -14.61 22.85 -0.59
C ASP A 53 -15.31 22.99 0.77
N HIS A 54 -16.65 23.04 0.77
CA HIS A 54 -17.48 23.34 1.95
C HIS A 54 -17.55 22.17 2.93
N TYR A 55 -17.17 22.39 4.19
CA TYR A 55 -17.12 21.40 5.26
C TYR A 55 -17.84 21.88 6.52
N GLY A 56 -18.61 20.99 7.16
CA GLY A 56 -19.33 21.27 8.41
C GLY A 56 -20.54 22.18 8.19
N GLY A 57 -21.61 22.00 8.97
CA GLY A 57 -22.80 22.86 8.91
C GLY A 57 -23.48 22.96 7.53
N PRO A 58 -24.50 23.82 7.37
CA PRO A 58 -25.08 24.17 6.08
C PRO A 58 -24.23 25.20 5.33
N ARG A 59 -24.33 25.17 3.98
CA ARG A 59 -23.69 26.15 3.09
C ARG A 59 -24.41 27.51 3.09
N LYS A 60 -25.71 27.49 3.39
CA LYS A 60 -26.59 28.65 3.46
C LYS A 60 -27.34 28.64 4.79
N VAL A 61 -27.31 29.76 5.49
CA VAL A 61 -28.00 29.96 6.78
C VAL A 61 -29.01 31.10 6.66
N ASN A 62 -30.09 31.01 7.44
CA ASN A 62 -31.11 32.04 7.49
C ASN A 62 -31.24 32.57 8.92
N CYS A 63 -31.33 33.88 9.04
CA CYS A 63 -31.62 34.58 10.28
C CYS A 63 -33.11 34.45 10.60
N LYS A 64 -33.45 34.00 11.81
CA LYS A 64 -34.81 34.05 12.32
C LYS A 64 -35.03 35.37 13.05
N VAL A 65 -36.08 36.09 12.63
CA VAL A 65 -36.52 37.31 13.30
C VAL A 65 -37.48 36.91 14.41
N HIS A 66 -37.13 37.18 15.66
CA HIS A 66 -37.99 36.93 16.80
C HIS A 66 -38.84 38.17 17.10
N GLN A 67 -40.16 38.00 17.27
CA GLN A 67 -41.08 39.09 17.64
C GLN A 67 -40.91 39.52 19.11
N ASP A 68 -40.33 38.65 19.94
CA ASP A 68 -39.99 38.88 21.33
C ASP A 68 -38.64 39.60 21.42
N SER A 69 -38.67 40.87 21.83
CA SER A 69 -37.49 41.75 21.94
C SER A 69 -36.44 41.26 22.94
N SER A 70 -36.76 40.26 23.77
CA SER A 70 -35.83 39.67 24.73
C SER A 70 -34.87 38.62 24.15
N LYS A 71 -35.17 38.02 22.99
CA LYS A 71 -34.38 36.89 22.42
C LYS A 71 -33.33 37.31 21.40
N GLY A 72 -33.48 38.50 20.80
CA GLY A 72 -32.62 38.96 19.70
C GLY A 72 -32.74 38.10 18.44
N ASN A 73 -32.31 38.64 17.29
CA ASN A 73 -32.29 37.87 16.05
C ASN A 73 -31.09 36.92 16.03
N GLN A 74 -31.33 35.65 15.66
CA GLN A 74 -30.32 34.59 15.71
C GLN A 74 -30.27 33.80 14.39
N TRP A 75 -29.06 33.36 14.03
CA TRP A 75 -28.85 32.45 12.91
C TRP A 75 -29.35 31.05 13.26
N ASN A 76 -30.10 30.43 12.35
CA ASN A 76 -30.68 29.11 12.58
C ASN A 76 -29.64 27.99 12.77
N HIS A 77 -28.45 28.15 12.19
CA HIS A 77 -27.34 27.20 12.25
C HIS A 77 -26.01 27.94 12.15
N GLN A 78 -24.94 27.33 12.66
CA GLN A 78 -23.58 27.74 12.36
C GLN A 78 -23.24 27.39 10.91
N ILE A 79 -22.84 28.37 10.10
CA ILE A 79 -22.45 28.11 8.71
C ILE A 79 -21.18 27.25 8.65
N GLY A 80 -21.03 26.50 7.57
CA GLY A 80 -19.81 25.74 7.35
C GLY A 80 -18.57 26.54 7.03
N VAL A 81 -17.45 25.83 7.01
CA VAL A 81 -16.11 26.31 6.70
C VAL A 81 -15.62 25.78 5.35
N CYS A 82 -14.47 26.22 4.89
CA CYS A 82 -13.84 25.87 3.62
C CYS A 82 -12.51 25.16 3.86
N ARG A 83 -12.49 23.84 3.63
CA ARG A 83 -11.32 22.98 3.87
C ARG A 83 -10.70 22.53 2.55
N PRO A 84 -9.37 22.41 2.48
CA PRO A 84 -8.72 21.92 1.28
C PRO A 84 -8.85 20.40 1.19
N CYS A 85 -8.76 19.88 -0.03
CA CYS A 85 -8.34 18.49 -0.19
C CYS A 85 -6.82 18.41 -0.07
N VAL A 86 -6.32 17.29 0.44
CA VAL A 86 -4.88 17.06 0.53
C VAL A 86 -4.26 17.22 -0.86
N PRO A 87 -3.22 18.06 -1.03
CA PRO A 87 -2.50 18.15 -2.29
C PRO A 87 -1.85 16.80 -2.61
N ILE A 88 -2.26 16.19 -3.72
CA ILE A 88 -1.64 14.96 -4.21
C ILE A 88 -0.70 15.31 -5.37
N VAL A 89 0.56 14.96 -5.17
CA VAL A 89 1.62 14.97 -6.19
C VAL A 89 1.81 13.53 -6.63
N PRO A 90 1.48 13.17 -7.88
CA PRO A 90 1.74 11.83 -8.40
C PRO A 90 3.24 11.53 -8.37
N HIS A 91 3.61 10.27 -8.07
CA HIS A 91 5.00 9.84 -8.14
C HIS A 91 5.53 9.81 -9.57
N ASP A 92 4.67 9.48 -10.54
CA ASP A 92 5.04 9.45 -11.94
C ASP A 92 5.05 10.86 -12.57
N LYS A 93 6.22 11.27 -13.05
CA LYS A 93 6.45 12.55 -13.73
C LYS A 93 5.72 12.65 -15.08
N GLU A 94 5.29 11.54 -15.68
CA GLU A 94 4.51 11.49 -16.92
C GLU A 94 3.01 11.67 -16.71
N LEU A 95 2.53 11.56 -15.46
CA LEU A 95 1.15 11.83 -15.12
C LEU A 95 0.91 13.33 -14.94
N VAL A 96 0.07 13.91 -15.79
CA VAL A 96 -0.30 15.32 -15.76
C VAL A 96 -1.64 15.49 -15.07
N LYS A 97 -1.71 16.50 -14.20
CA LYS A 97 -2.94 16.92 -13.50
C LYS A 97 -3.39 18.28 -14.00
N GLN A 98 -4.64 18.39 -14.47
CA GLN A 98 -5.27 19.65 -14.86
C GLN A 98 -6.54 19.87 -14.05
N CYS A 99 -6.58 20.96 -13.28
CA CYS A 99 -7.67 21.22 -12.35
C CYS A 99 -8.46 22.49 -12.69
N ARG A 100 -9.79 22.39 -12.60
CA ARG A 100 -10.73 23.50 -12.85
C ARG A 100 -11.87 23.50 -11.85
N LYS A 101 -12.30 24.69 -11.45
CA LYS A 101 -13.48 24.85 -10.59
C LYS A 101 -14.74 24.87 -11.44
N SER A 102 -15.75 24.08 -11.08
CA SER A 102 -17.06 24.12 -11.72
C SER A 102 -17.77 25.43 -11.34
N ALA A 103 -18.16 26.23 -12.32
CA ALA A 103 -18.93 27.46 -12.08
C ALA A 103 -20.31 27.17 -11.45
N THR A 104 -20.92 26.04 -11.80
CA THR A 104 -22.26 25.66 -11.34
C THR A 104 -22.28 25.10 -9.93
N THR A 105 -21.32 24.23 -9.59
CA THR A 105 -21.32 23.52 -8.29
C THR A 105 -20.34 24.10 -7.29
N GLY A 106 -19.39 24.91 -7.76
CA GLY A 106 -18.24 25.37 -6.97
C GLY A 106 -17.20 24.28 -6.70
N ILE A 107 -17.42 23.04 -7.16
CA ILE A 107 -16.52 21.91 -6.88
C ILE A 107 -15.25 22.04 -7.71
N TYR A 108 -14.10 21.83 -7.08
CA TYR A 108 -12.81 21.80 -7.73
C TYR A 108 -12.55 20.40 -8.32
N ASN A 109 -12.46 20.29 -9.64
CA ASN A 109 -12.28 19.01 -10.34
C ASN A 109 -10.90 18.95 -10.99
N CYS A 110 -10.19 17.84 -10.79
CA CYS A 110 -8.90 17.55 -11.40
C CYS A 110 -9.03 16.36 -12.35
N GLN A 111 -8.61 16.58 -13.60
CA GLN A 111 -8.44 15.55 -14.60
C GLN A 111 -6.97 15.14 -14.65
N TYR A 112 -6.74 13.84 -14.48
CA TYR A 112 -5.44 13.20 -14.65
C TYR A 112 -5.38 12.59 -16.05
N SER A 113 -4.20 12.63 -16.67
CA SER A 113 -3.91 12.04 -17.98
C SER A 113 -2.40 11.91 -18.19
N CYS A 114 -1.97 11.01 -19.05
CA CYS A 114 -0.57 10.87 -19.42
C CYS A 114 -0.12 11.95 -20.41
N LYS A 115 1.14 12.40 -20.31
CA LYS A 115 1.74 13.30 -21.33
C LYS A 115 1.72 12.65 -22.71
N GLN A 116 2.10 11.38 -22.79
CA GLN A 116 2.06 10.59 -24.01
C GLN A 116 0.63 10.11 -24.31
N LYS A 117 0.16 10.35 -25.55
CA LYS A 117 -1.25 10.14 -25.94
C LYS A 117 -1.65 8.66 -26.07
N ASP A 118 -0.68 7.78 -26.27
CA ASP A 118 -0.82 6.32 -26.39
C ASP A 118 -0.67 5.60 -25.04
N HIS A 119 -0.31 6.33 -23.97
CA HIS A 119 -0.24 5.80 -22.61
C HIS A 119 -1.61 5.83 -21.93
N LEU A 120 -1.83 4.87 -21.03
CA LEU A 120 -2.97 4.79 -20.13
C LEU A 120 -2.50 5.05 -18.70
N ILE A 121 -3.38 5.68 -17.91
CA ILE A 121 -3.26 5.73 -16.46
C ILE A 121 -3.51 4.33 -15.93
N MET A 122 -2.53 3.81 -15.20
CA MET A 122 -2.54 2.53 -14.53
C MET A 122 -2.68 2.74 -13.01
N PRO A 123 -3.26 1.78 -12.27
CA PRO A 123 -3.79 0.49 -12.72
C PRO A 123 -5.19 0.56 -13.35
N ILE A 124 -5.82 1.74 -13.36
CA ILE A 124 -7.22 1.91 -13.77
C ILE A 124 -7.49 1.72 -15.28
N LYS A 125 -6.44 1.60 -16.10
CA LYS A 125 -6.49 1.39 -17.56
C LYS A 125 -7.36 2.43 -18.29
N ARG A 126 -7.15 3.72 -18.01
CA ARG A 126 -7.90 4.83 -18.62
C ARG A 126 -6.98 5.88 -19.23
N LYS A 127 -7.37 6.47 -20.36
CA LYS A 127 -6.66 7.62 -20.95
C LYS A 127 -6.70 8.87 -20.07
N SER A 128 -7.80 9.04 -19.33
CA SER A 128 -7.97 10.11 -18.38
C SER A 128 -8.87 9.69 -17.23
N PHE A 129 -8.71 10.35 -16.08
CA PHE A 129 -9.56 10.12 -14.92
C PHE A 129 -9.90 11.42 -14.22
N LEU A 130 -11.17 11.60 -13.85
CA LEU A 130 -11.69 12.84 -13.26
C LEU A 130 -12.13 12.61 -11.82
N VAL A 131 -11.54 13.38 -10.91
CA VAL A 131 -11.93 13.45 -9.50
C VAL A 131 -12.31 14.88 -9.13
N GLY A 132 -13.18 15.04 -8.14
CA GLY A 132 -13.55 16.32 -7.55
C GLY A 132 -13.21 16.34 -6.07
N CYS A 133 -12.63 17.44 -5.60
CA CYS A 133 -12.44 17.68 -4.18
C CYS A 133 -13.82 17.85 -3.52
N ARG A 134 -14.16 16.94 -2.60
CA ARG A 134 -15.48 16.89 -1.97
C ARG A 134 -15.40 16.57 -0.49
N CYS A 135 -15.97 17.45 0.30
CA CYS A 135 -16.11 17.28 1.75
C CYS A 135 -17.45 16.58 2.07
N ARG A 136 -17.41 15.47 2.79
CA ARG A 136 -18.60 14.84 3.38
C ARG A 136 -18.50 14.86 4.89
N TRP A 137 -18.68 16.04 5.48
CA TRP A 137 -18.47 16.29 6.91
C TRP A 137 -19.24 15.36 7.87
N LYS A 138 -20.38 14.79 7.48
CA LYS A 138 -21.10 13.78 8.30
C LYS A 138 -20.32 12.46 8.45
N ILE A 139 -19.35 12.21 7.57
CA ILE A 139 -18.58 10.98 7.46
C ILE A 139 -17.08 11.27 7.67
N ASP A 140 -16.60 12.41 7.18
CA ASP A 140 -15.20 12.82 7.18
C ASP A 140 -14.86 13.47 8.54
N ARG A 141 -14.56 12.66 9.56
CA ARG A 141 -14.41 13.08 10.98
C ARG A 141 -13.13 13.87 11.31
N GLN A 142 -12.21 14.03 10.35
CA GLN A 142 -10.89 14.64 10.57
C GLN A 142 -10.73 16.04 9.97
N GLU A 143 -11.82 16.71 9.60
CA GLU A 143 -11.79 18.02 8.91
C GLU A 143 -11.03 18.05 7.57
N ILE A 144 -10.75 16.88 6.99
CA ILE A 144 -10.06 16.73 5.71
C ILE A 144 -11.08 16.39 4.63
N CYS A 145 -10.97 17.06 3.48
CA CYS A 145 -11.77 16.74 2.30
C CYS A 145 -11.00 15.80 1.38
N HIS A 146 -11.75 14.97 0.65
CA HIS A 146 -11.16 13.90 -0.15
C HIS A 146 -11.41 14.10 -1.65
N TRP A 147 -10.53 13.53 -2.48
CA TRP A 147 -10.71 13.44 -3.92
C TRP A 147 -11.68 12.31 -4.24
N ARG A 148 -12.86 12.68 -4.76
CA ARG A 148 -13.96 11.74 -5.00
C ARG A 148 -14.44 11.75 -6.43
N ARG A 149 -14.96 10.62 -6.87
CA ARG A 149 -15.72 10.55 -8.13
C ARG A 149 -17.18 10.96 -7.90
N ALA A 150 -17.68 11.87 -8.73
CA ALA A 150 -19.02 12.45 -8.59
C ALA A 150 -20.16 11.42 -8.52
N LYS A 151 -20.07 10.34 -9.32
CA LYS A 151 -21.11 9.31 -9.42
C LYS A 151 -21.09 8.30 -8.27
N THR A 152 -19.92 7.92 -7.78
CA THR A 152 -19.77 6.81 -6.82
C THR A 152 -19.43 7.26 -5.41
N ASN A 153 -18.97 8.51 -5.23
CA ASN A 153 -18.40 9.03 -3.98
C ASN A 153 -17.20 8.27 -3.40
N LYS A 154 -16.63 7.31 -4.15
CA LYS A 154 -15.39 6.59 -3.79
C LYS A 154 -14.25 7.60 -3.63
N ILE A 155 -13.44 7.42 -2.58
CA ILE A 155 -12.23 8.19 -2.25
C ILE A 155 -11.06 7.65 -3.06
N TYR A 156 -10.21 8.54 -3.58
CA TYR A 156 -9.09 8.20 -4.46
C TYR A 156 -7.74 8.75 -3.98
N ASP A 157 -7.64 9.21 -2.73
CA ASP A 157 -6.47 9.96 -2.26
C ASP A 157 -5.16 9.16 -2.38
N GLU A 158 -5.16 7.92 -1.92
CA GLU A 158 -4.03 7.00 -2.03
C GLU A 158 -3.90 6.43 -3.46
N GLU A 159 -5.02 6.15 -4.14
CA GLU A 159 -5.00 5.61 -5.50
C GLU A 159 -4.28 6.56 -6.47
N ILE A 160 -4.51 7.87 -6.36
CA ILE A 160 -3.89 8.87 -7.23
C ILE A 160 -2.37 8.91 -7.05
N GLN A 161 -1.84 8.70 -5.84
CA GLN A 161 -0.39 8.66 -5.60
C GLN A 161 0.25 7.51 -6.36
N ASN A 162 -0.46 6.38 -6.45
CA ASN A 162 -0.02 5.16 -7.10
C ASN A 162 -0.33 5.11 -8.60
N TRP A 163 -0.90 6.17 -9.19
CA TRP A 163 -1.14 6.21 -10.62
C TRP A 163 0.13 6.52 -11.41
N TYR A 164 0.31 5.78 -12.50
CA TYR A 164 1.43 5.94 -13.42
C TYR A 164 0.98 5.71 -14.87
N CYS A 165 1.83 6.09 -15.82
CA CYS A 165 1.54 6.14 -17.25
C CYS A 165 2.30 5.05 -18.00
N ALA A 166 1.57 4.11 -18.61
CA ALA A 166 2.16 3.01 -19.38
C ALA A 166 1.51 2.85 -20.76
N ARG A 167 2.29 2.39 -21.75
CA ARG A 167 1.84 2.20 -23.14
C ARG A 167 0.84 1.06 -23.26
N ARG A 168 -0.15 1.21 -24.16
CA ARG A 168 -1.19 0.19 -24.43
C ARG A 168 -0.62 -1.19 -24.84
N GLU A 169 0.54 -1.25 -25.49
CA GLU A 169 1.17 -2.52 -25.91
C GLU A 169 1.76 -3.32 -24.74
N VAL A 170 2.10 -2.66 -23.63
CA VAL A 170 2.50 -3.30 -22.37
C VAL A 170 1.27 -3.84 -21.59
N VAL A 171 0.06 -3.39 -21.94
CA VAL A 171 -1.20 -3.77 -21.24
C VAL A 171 -1.65 -5.20 -21.56
N SER A 172 -1.06 -5.85 -22.58
CA SER A 172 -1.24 -7.30 -22.80
C SER A 172 -0.41 -8.16 -21.82
N PHE A 173 0.53 -7.57 -21.09
CA PHE A 173 1.42 -8.27 -20.15
C PHE A 173 1.24 -7.88 -18.69
N ALA A 174 0.39 -6.88 -18.38
CA ALA A 174 -0.21 -6.76 -17.06
C ALA A 174 -1.30 -7.83 -16.90
N ILE A 175 -0.87 -9.09 -16.93
CA ILE A 175 -1.57 -10.25 -16.40
C ILE A 175 -1.89 -9.85 -14.95
N ALA A 176 -3.15 -10.02 -14.52
CA ALA A 176 -3.45 -10.06 -13.09
C ALA A 176 -2.36 -10.90 -12.41
N PRO A 177 -1.79 -10.52 -11.25
CA PRO A 177 -0.72 -11.29 -10.64
C PRO A 177 -1.12 -12.76 -10.67
N ALA A 178 -0.37 -13.54 -11.44
CA ALA A 178 -0.67 -14.95 -11.54
C ALA A 178 -0.24 -15.50 -10.17
N GLY A 179 -1.19 -16.01 -9.41
CA GLY A 179 -0.85 -16.78 -8.22
C GLY A 179 -0.09 -18.03 -8.62
N LEU A 180 0.65 -18.59 -7.67
CA LEU A 180 1.28 -19.89 -7.88
C LEU A 180 0.17 -20.91 -8.25
N PRO A 181 0.35 -21.75 -9.30
CA PRO A 181 -0.69 -22.69 -9.71
C PRO A 181 -1.12 -23.63 -8.60
N ALA A 182 -2.41 -23.92 -8.55
CA ALA A 182 -2.97 -24.95 -7.70
C ALA A 182 -2.53 -26.35 -8.17
N ASN A 183 -2.26 -27.27 -7.23
CA ASN A 183 -1.88 -28.69 -7.44
C ASN A 183 -0.46 -28.96 -7.96
N LEU A 184 0.56 -28.36 -7.36
CA LEU A 184 1.95 -28.73 -7.66
C LEU A 184 2.30 -30.13 -7.12
N LYS A 185 3.28 -30.79 -7.74
CA LYS A 185 3.82 -32.08 -7.29
C LYS A 185 4.74 -31.88 -6.10
N SER A 186 4.58 -32.75 -5.09
CA SER A 186 5.48 -32.86 -3.95
C SER A 186 6.83 -33.45 -4.36
N CYS A 187 7.87 -33.00 -3.68
CA CYS A 187 9.25 -33.41 -3.90
C CYS A 187 9.59 -34.76 -3.27
N LYS A 188 8.78 -35.22 -2.30
CA LYS A 188 9.00 -36.49 -1.60
C LYS A 188 8.32 -37.69 -2.25
N ASP A 189 7.10 -37.51 -2.76
CA ASP A 189 6.22 -38.65 -3.07
C ASP A 189 5.65 -38.66 -4.50
N GLU A 190 6.06 -37.72 -5.38
CA GLU A 190 5.49 -37.47 -6.72
C GLU A 190 3.97 -37.26 -6.80
N LYS A 191 3.26 -37.35 -5.67
CA LYS A 191 1.86 -37.01 -5.50
C LYS A 191 1.68 -35.49 -5.52
N HIS A 192 0.55 -35.03 -6.05
CA HIS A 192 0.15 -33.64 -5.95
C HIS A 192 -0.17 -33.26 -4.50
N PHE A 193 0.09 -32.00 -4.12
CA PHE A 193 -0.45 -31.45 -2.88
C PHE A 193 -1.98 -31.54 -2.94
N ASN A 194 -2.62 -32.20 -1.97
CA ASN A 194 -4.07 -32.28 -1.89
C ASN A 194 -4.62 -30.92 -1.43
N GLN A 195 -4.98 -30.06 -2.39
CA GLN A 195 -5.58 -28.75 -2.12
C GLN A 195 -7.12 -28.89 -2.06
N ARG A 196 -7.77 -28.44 -0.98
CA ARG A 196 -9.24 -28.40 -0.91
C ARG A 196 -9.71 -26.98 -1.23
N ILE A 197 -10.31 -26.81 -2.39
CA ILE A 197 -10.80 -25.50 -2.85
C ILE A 197 -11.94 -24.99 -1.95
N PHE A 198 -11.77 -23.81 -1.33
CA PHE A 198 -12.87 -23.00 -0.78
C PHE A 198 -12.57 -21.49 -0.97
N GLY A 199 -13.48 -20.76 -1.64
CA GLY A 199 -13.61 -19.28 -1.66
C GLY A 199 -12.39 -18.43 -2.04
N GLY A 200 -12.35 -17.88 -3.26
CA GLY A 200 -11.16 -17.24 -3.86
C GLY A 200 -10.68 -15.85 -3.36
N MET A 201 -9.39 -15.62 -3.64
CA MET A 201 -8.47 -14.46 -3.50
C MET A 201 -8.21 -13.89 -2.09
N LEU A 202 -6.93 -13.72 -1.76
CA LEU A 202 -6.20 -14.30 -0.59
C LEU A 202 -5.47 -15.58 -1.03
N THR A 203 -4.16 -15.65 -0.82
CA THR A 203 -3.40 -16.90 -0.95
C THR A 203 -3.65 -17.74 0.29
N SER A 204 -3.62 -19.06 0.16
CA SER A 204 -3.78 -19.99 1.27
C SER A 204 -2.47 -20.72 1.51
N LEU A 205 -2.24 -21.21 2.73
CA LEU A 205 -1.13 -22.11 3.09
C LEU A 205 -1.04 -23.32 2.16
N GLU A 206 -2.15 -23.71 1.56
CA GLU A 206 -2.20 -24.79 0.58
C GLU A 206 -1.42 -24.50 -0.72
N ARG A 207 -1.20 -23.23 -1.06
CA ARG A 207 -0.36 -22.84 -2.21
C ARG A 207 1.11 -22.73 -1.86
N TRP A 208 1.43 -22.27 -0.65
CA TRP A 208 2.79 -22.08 -0.17
C TRP A 208 3.11 -22.96 1.04
N PRO A 209 3.00 -24.30 0.95
CA PRO A 209 3.14 -25.19 2.11
C PRO A 209 4.57 -25.22 2.70
N TRP A 210 5.54 -24.62 2.02
CA TRP A 210 6.91 -24.44 2.47
C TRP A 210 7.22 -23.07 3.07
N ILE A 211 6.31 -22.09 2.99
CA ILE A 211 6.62 -20.76 3.49
C ILE A 211 6.59 -20.72 5.02
N VAL A 212 7.52 -19.98 5.60
CA VAL A 212 7.69 -19.86 7.05
C VAL A 212 7.85 -18.40 7.41
N ARG A 213 7.14 -17.97 8.46
CA ARG A 213 7.41 -16.68 9.08
C ARG A 213 8.40 -16.88 10.23
N LEU A 214 9.45 -16.08 10.24
CA LEU A 214 10.49 -16.11 11.25
C LEU A 214 10.51 -14.78 12.00
N GLU A 215 10.65 -14.84 13.32
CA GLU A 215 10.91 -13.67 14.15
C GLU A 215 12.24 -13.85 14.86
N PHE A 216 13.09 -12.83 14.75
CA PHE A 216 14.39 -12.71 15.42
C PHE A 216 14.32 -11.46 16.31
N GLY A 217 13.95 -11.62 17.58
CA GLY A 217 13.63 -10.50 18.46
C GLY A 217 12.46 -9.67 17.90
N ASN A 218 12.74 -8.44 17.46
CA ASN A 218 11.77 -7.55 16.82
C ASN A 218 11.84 -7.55 15.29
N ARG A 219 12.75 -8.32 14.69
CA ARG A 219 12.93 -8.41 13.24
C ARG A 219 12.09 -9.56 12.67
N ARG A 220 11.24 -9.25 11.69
CA ARG A 220 10.50 -10.24 10.90
C ARG A 220 11.29 -10.60 9.65
N CYS A 221 11.37 -11.90 9.35
CA CYS A 221 11.89 -12.45 8.11
C CYS A 221 10.99 -13.57 7.59
N GLY A 222 11.11 -13.88 6.31
CA GLY A 222 10.61 -15.11 5.70
C GLY A 222 11.63 -16.25 5.83
N GLY A 223 11.15 -17.45 5.59
CA GLY A 223 11.95 -18.66 5.48
C GLY A 223 11.25 -19.68 4.60
N THR A 224 11.97 -20.73 4.26
CA THR A 224 11.50 -21.79 3.37
C THR A 224 11.79 -23.17 3.97
N LEU A 225 10.78 -24.02 4.13
CA LEU A 225 10.97 -25.42 4.46
C LEU A 225 11.67 -26.14 3.30
N ILE A 226 12.89 -26.60 3.56
CA ILE A 226 13.67 -27.44 2.64
C ILE A 226 13.70 -28.91 3.09
N SER A 227 13.27 -29.18 4.33
CA SER A 227 12.94 -30.51 4.84
C SER A 227 11.85 -30.41 5.91
N GLU A 228 11.43 -31.53 6.50
CA GLU A 228 10.42 -31.55 7.56
C GLU A 228 10.89 -30.97 8.90
N SER A 229 12.19 -30.69 9.02
CA SER A 229 12.85 -30.22 10.23
C SER A 229 13.90 -29.16 9.96
N ARG A 230 13.90 -28.57 8.74
CA ARG A 230 14.90 -27.60 8.32
C ARG A 230 14.30 -26.46 7.50
N ILE A 231 14.69 -25.25 7.86
CA ILE A 231 14.31 -24.00 7.21
C ILE A 231 15.55 -23.35 6.62
N LEU A 232 15.43 -22.86 5.39
CA LEU A 232 16.41 -21.98 4.75
C LEU A 232 15.91 -20.53 4.80
N THR A 233 16.79 -19.60 5.17
CA THR A 233 16.52 -18.16 5.22
C THR A 233 17.79 -17.36 4.92
N ALA A 234 17.74 -16.04 5.02
CA ALA A 234 18.88 -15.16 4.80
C ALA A 234 19.77 -15.08 6.06
N ALA A 235 21.09 -15.00 5.87
CA ALA A 235 22.05 -14.87 6.98
C ALA A 235 21.88 -13.56 7.75
N HIS A 236 21.55 -12.46 7.07
CA HIS A 236 21.32 -11.17 7.71
C HIS A 236 20.13 -11.19 8.68
N CYS A 237 19.20 -12.14 8.53
CA CYS A 237 18.14 -12.36 9.52
C CYS A 237 18.68 -13.04 10.78
N CYS A 238 19.53 -14.06 10.61
CA CYS A 238 20.12 -14.85 11.69
C CYS A 238 21.26 -14.14 12.45
N SER A 239 21.96 -13.21 11.80
CA SER A 239 23.17 -12.61 12.38
C SER A 239 22.85 -11.90 13.69
N GLY A 240 23.59 -12.27 14.75
CA GLY A 240 23.41 -11.77 16.11
C GLY A 240 22.55 -12.67 17.00
N PHE A 241 21.98 -13.76 16.47
CA PHE A 241 21.13 -14.71 17.20
C PHE A 241 21.74 -16.10 17.36
N GLU A 242 22.96 -16.35 16.85
CA GLU A 242 23.65 -17.65 16.89
C GLU A 242 23.74 -18.22 18.32
N ASN A 243 23.93 -17.34 19.30
CA ASN A 243 24.02 -17.68 20.72
C ASN A 243 22.73 -17.35 21.52
N ASP A 244 21.68 -16.87 20.85
CA ASP A 244 20.43 -16.42 21.47
C ASP A 244 19.19 -16.92 20.70
N ILE A 245 19.21 -18.23 20.39
CA ILE A 245 18.12 -18.91 19.68
C ILE A 245 16.77 -18.84 20.45
N ARG A 246 16.80 -18.50 21.75
CA ARG A 246 15.61 -18.34 22.60
C ARG A 246 14.77 -17.13 22.19
N ASN A 247 15.38 -16.13 21.54
CA ASN A 247 14.70 -14.97 20.98
C ASN A 247 14.30 -15.17 19.51
N VAL A 248 14.39 -16.40 19.00
CA VAL A 248 13.93 -16.77 17.66
C VAL A 248 12.64 -17.57 17.75
N ARG A 249 11.67 -17.26 16.90
CA ARG A 249 10.40 -17.98 16.76
C ARG A 249 10.17 -18.38 15.31
N ILE A 250 9.69 -19.61 15.14
CA ILE A 250 9.30 -20.20 13.86
C ILE A 250 7.78 -20.31 13.86
N TYR A 251 7.15 -19.71 12.86
CA TYR A 251 5.71 -19.76 12.65
C TYR A 251 5.45 -20.53 11.37
N LEU A 252 4.90 -21.74 11.53
CA LEU A 252 4.41 -22.58 10.43
C LEU A 252 2.90 -22.42 10.35
N ASN A 253 2.33 -22.58 9.15
CA ASN A 253 0.89 -22.44 8.92
C ASN A 253 0.32 -21.07 9.33
N GLU A 254 1.05 -20.01 9.04
CA GLU A 254 0.61 -18.63 9.23
C GLU A 254 -0.03 -18.09 7.94
N GLU A 255 -1.26 -17.57 7.96
CA GLU A 255 -1.84 -16.80 6.85
C GLU A 255 -2.00 -15.32 7.20
N ASP A 256 -2.43 -15.01 8.42
CA ASP A 256 -2.72 -13.65 8.90
C ASP A 256 -2.08 -13.39 10.27
N ALA A 257 -0.95 -12.70 10.27
CA ALA A 257 -0.15 -12.40 11.46
C ALA A 257 -0.83 -11.51 12.51
N LEU A 258 -2.09 -11.08 12.30
CA LEU A 258 -2.93 -10.45 13.34
C LEU A 258 -3.88 -11.41 14.05
N LEU A 259 -4.09 -12.60 13.50
CA LEU A 259 -5.05 -13.57 13.99
C LEU A 259 -4.32 -14.83 14.41
N PHE A 260 -4.60 -15.34 15.61
CA PHE A 260 -4.13 -16.66 15.99
C PHE A 260 -5.02 -17.71 15.32
N GLU A 261 -4.47 -18.41 14.32
CA GLU A 261 -5.22 -19.38 13.54
C GLU A 261 -5.17 -20.77 14.18
N GLN A 262 -6.25 -21.56 14.08
CA GLN A 262 -6.34 -22.87 14.77
C GLN A 262 -5.25 -23.88 14.34
N ASN A 263 -4.62 -23.68 13.18
CA ASN A 263 -3.62 -24.58 12.62
C ASN A 263 -2.19 -24.02 12.69
N GLU A 264 -2.00 -22.81 13.24
CA GLU A 264 -0.71 -22.15 13.37
C GLU A 264 0.17 -22.93 14.37
N ILE A 265 1.43 -23.17 14.00
CA ILE A 265 2.38 -23.90 14.85
C ILE A 265 3.57 -22.99 15.13
N ILE A 266 3.73 -22.65 16.41
CA ILE A 266 4.83 -21.84 16.90
C ILE A 266 5.89 -22.75 17.53
N LEU A 267 7.12 -22.68 17.03
CA LEU A 267 8.25 -23.49 17.47
C LEU A 267 9.47 -22.62 17.76
N ASN A 268 10.40 -23.19 18.51
CA ASN A 268 11.74 -22.63 18.68
C ASN A 268 12.72 -23.44 17.81
N PRO A 269 13.74 -22.79 17.23
CA PRO A 269 14.83 -23.52 16.59
C PRO A 269 15.64 -24.32 17.62
N LEU A 270 16.16 -25.46 17.19
CA LEU A 270 17.13 -26.27 17.93
C LEU A 270 18.55 -25.74 17.74
N ASN A 271 18.85 -25.28 16.53
CA ASN A 271 20.09 -24.61 16.20
C ASN A 271 19.83 -23.60 15.06
N LEU A 272 20.82 -22.75 14.80
CA LEU A 272 20.92 -22.02 13.55
C LEU A 272 22.36 -21.98 13.08
N LYS A 273 22.57 -22.07 11.77
CA LYS A 273 23.88 -22.08 11.12
C LYS A 273 23.90 -21.06 10.00
N ILE A 274 24.71 -20.02 10.17
CA ILE A 274 25.01 -19.05 9.11
C ILE A 274 26.11 -19.62 8.21
N HIS A 275 26.01 -19.36 6.91
CA HIS A 275 27.07 -19.70 5.95
C HIS A 275 28.40 -19.10 6.39
N GLU A 276 29.47 -19.91 6.39
CA GLU A 276 30.76 -19.57 7.02
C GLU A 276 31.45 -18.36 6.37
N ASN A 277 31.11 -18.09 5.10
CA ASN A 277 31.63 -16.96 4.33
C ASN A 277 30.73 -15.72 4.34
N TYR A 278 29.64 -15.69 5.11
CA TYR A 278 28.71 -14.56 5.13
C TYR A 278 29.41 -13.25 5.51
N ARG A 279 29.13 -12.19 4.74
CA ARG A 279 29.68 -10.84 4.98
C ARG A 279 28.56 -9.84 5.19
N THR A 280 28.48 -9.28 6.40
CA THR A 280 27.44 -8.32 6.82
C THR A 280 27.38 -7.07 5.95
N ASN A 281 28.52 -6.57 5.45
CA ASN A 281 28.58 -5.31 4.71
C ASN A 281 28.18 -5.45 3.23
N SER A 282 28.43 -6.62 2.62
CA SER A 282 28.19 -6.85 1.19
C SER A 282 27.03 -7.79 0.89
N PHE A 283 26.44 -8.42 1.91
CA PHE A 283 25.44 -9.48 1.77
C PHE A 283 25.94 -10.66 0.91
N HIS A 284 27.26 -10.86 0.84
CA HIS A 284 27.83 -12.03 0.20
C HIS A 284 27.57 -13.26 1.05
N ASP A 285 27.24 -14.37 0.39
CA ASP A 285 26.95 -15.66 1.03
C ASP A 285 25.84 -15.55 2.10
N ASP A 286 24.78 -14.76 1.80
CA ASP A 286 23.66 -14.43 2.69
C ASP A 286 22.66 -15.57 2.93
N LEU A 287 23.15 -16.71 3.43
CA LEU A 287 22.36 -17.91 3.72
C LEU A 287 22.48 -18.36 5.18
N CYS A 288 21.34 -18.77 5.75
CA CYS A 288 21.26 -19.37 7.07
C CYS A 288 20.27 -20.52 7.06
N VAL A 289 20.61 -21.57 7.83
CA VAL A 289 19.77 -22.74 8.06
C VAL A 289 19.34 -22.77 9.52
N LEU A 290 18.07 -23.05 9.78
CA LEU A 290 17.55 -23.33 11.11
C LEU A 290 17.05 -24.78 11.14
N ASP A 291 17.55 -25.57 12.08
CA ASP A 291 16.96 -26.87 12.38
C ASP A 291 15.92 -26.72 13.50
N PHE A 292 14.83 -27.47 13.41
CA PHE A 292 13.75 -27.45 14.39
C PHE A 292 13.15 -28.83 14.58
N GLN A 293 12.41 -29.04 15.69
CA GLN A 293 11.74 -30.31 15.91
C GLN A 293 10.57 -30.46 14.94
N LYS A 294 10.58 -31.53 14.12
CA LYS A 294 9.50 -31.84 13.19
C LYS A 294 8.13 -31.80 13.89
N ALA A 295 7.26 -30.91 13.44
CA ALA A 295 5.88 -30.85 13.88
C ALA A 295 5.00 -31.78 13.04
N LYS A 296 4.00 -32.41 13.66
CA LYS A 296 2.97 -33.14 12.93
C LYS A 296 2.00 -32.12 12.33
N SER A 297 2.13 -31.87 11.02
CA SER A 297 1.24 -31.00 10.24
C SER A 297 0.97 -31.66 8.90
N ILE A 298 -0.26 -31.52 8.42
CA ILE A 298 -0.66 -31.96 7.07
C ILE A 298 -0.38 -30.90 6.00
N PHE A 299 0.00 -29.68 6.41
CA PHE A 299 0.23 -28.55 5.51
C PHE A 299 1.72 -28.27 5.27
N ASN A 300 2.61 -28.83 6.10
CA ASN A 300 4.05 -28.54 6.03
C ASN A 300 4.71 -29.44 4.98
N HIS A 301 4.86 -28.93 3.77
CA HIS A 301 5.54 -29.65 2.70
C HIS A 301 6.78 -28.89 2.23
N PRO A 302 7.98 -29.51 2.28
CA PRO A 302 9.18 -28.87 1.78
C PRO A 302 9.12 -28.56 0.28
N VAL A 303 9.75 -27.45 -0.10
CA VAL A 303 9.97 -27.09 -1.52
C VAL A 303 11.02 -28.00 -2.15
N CYS A 304 11.03 -28.11 -3.48
CA CYS A 304 12.06 -28.88 -4.17
C CYS A 304 13.34 -28.03 -4.24
N LEU A 305 14.48 -28.65 -3.98
CA LEU A 305 15.77 -28.04 -4.31
C LEU A 305 16.16 -28.45 -5.74
N PRO A 306 16.77 -27.55 -6.52
CA PRO A 306 17.38 -27.93 -7.78
C PRO A 306 18.57 -28.86 -7.53
N ASP A 307 18.92 -29.64 -8.54
CA ASP A 307 20.13 -30.46 -8.55
C ASP A 307 21.12 -29.98 -9.63
N ASN A 308 22.28 -30.65 -9.74
CA ASN A 308 23.31 -30.28 -10.71
C ASN A 308 22.89 -30.49 -12.18
N SER A 309 21.82 -31.25 -12.43
CA SER A 309 21.25 -31.47 -13.77
C SER A 309 20.15 -30.47 -14.12
N THR A 310 19.61 -29.78 -13.11
CA THR A 310 18.56 -28.78 -13.25
C THR A 310 19.09 -27.57 -14.01
N GLN A 311 18.34 -27.09 -15.00
CA GLN A 311 18.70 -25.86 -15.71
C GLN A 311 18.35 -24.64 -14.86
N GLY A 312 19.25 -23.65 -14.87
CA GLY A 312 18.99 -22.38 -14.18
C GLY A 312 17.80 -21.63 -14.79
N PRO A 313 17.07 -20.83 -13.98
CA PRO A 313 15.88 -20.16 -14.45
C PRO A 313 16.28 -19.00 -15.37
N SER A 314 15.42 -18.68 -16.32
CA SER A 314 15.62 -17.63 -17.31
C SER A 314 14.43 -16.66 -17.33
N SER A 315 14.49 -15.62 -18.16
CA SER A 315 13.41 -14.63 -18.28
C SER A 315 12.08 -15.23 -18.76
N SER A 316 12.11 -16.40 -19.40
CA SER A 316 10.90 -17.15 -19.80
C SER A 316 10.35 -18.05 -18.71
N SER A 317 11.13 -18.35 -17.66
CA SER A 317 10.68 -19.16 -16.52
C SER A 317 9.53 -18.49 -15.78
N LYS A 318 8.59 -19.29 -15.29
CA LYS A 318 7.49 -18.84 -14.42
C LYS A 318 7.95 -18.90 -12.98
N CYS A 319 8.27 -17.74 -12.41
CA CYS A 319 8.79 -17.62 -11.05
C CYS A 319 7.89 -16.76 -10.19
N PHE A 320 7.87 -17.05 -8.89
CA PHE A 320 6.99 -16.46 -7.90
C PHE A 320 7.75 -16.23 -6.60
N ILE A 321 7.34 -15.20 -5.89
CA ILE A 321 7.75 -14.90 -4.51
C ILE A 321 6.52 -14.77 -3.63
N ALA A 322 6.69 -14.99 -2.33
CA ALA A 322 5.66 -14.76 -1.35
C ALA A 322 6.23 -14.33 0.00
N GLY A 323 5.42 -13.63 0.80
CA GLY A 323 5.78 -13.19 2.13
C GLY A 323 4.78 -12.21 2.75
N TRP A 324 5.17 -11.69 3.92
CA TRP A 324 4.39 -10.76 4.76
C TRP A 324 5.06 -9.38 4.83
N GLY A 325 5.94 -9.08 3.88
CA GLY A 325 6.61 -7.80 3.77
C GLY A 325 5.66 -6.67 3.43
N LYS A 326 6.19 -5.45 3.53
CA LYS A 326 5.48 -4.23 3.12
C LYS A 326 5.10 -4.30 1.64
N THR A 327 3.94 -3.78 1.28
CA THR A 327 3.54 -3.68 -0.14
C THR A 327 4.08 -2.44 -0.83
N SER A 328 4.70 -1.52 -0.10
CA SER A 328 5.47 -0.41 -0.65
C SER A 328 6.69 -0.04 0.19
N PHE A 329 7.58 0.77 -0.39
CA PHE A 329 8.77 1.30 0.28
C PHE A 329 8.46 2.42 1.29
N SER A 330 7.19 2.72 1.59
CA SER A 330 6.84 3.77 2.54
C SER A 330 7.38 3.46 3.95
N PRO A 331 8.10 4.41 4.59
CA PRO A 331 8.56 4.23 5.96
C PRO A 331 7.41 4.18 6.98
N HIS A 332 6.20 4.63 6.59
CA HIS A 332 5.00 4.66 7.42
C HIS A 332 4.03 3.49 7.18
N GLU A 333 4.33 2.61 6.23
CA GLU A 333 3.53 1.41 6.00
C GLU A 333 4.03 0.29 6.92
N GLU A 334 3.10 -0.29 7.68
CA GLU A 334 3.37 -1.49 8.46
C GLU A 334 3.46 -2.70 7.54
N ALA A 335 4.30 -3.67 7.90
CA ALA A 335 4.42 -4.91 7.12
C ALA A 335 3.08 -5.64 7.07
N ASN A 336 2.72 -6.20 5.91
CA ASN A 336 1.41 -6.81 5.72
C ASN A 336 1.18 -7.93 6.73
N HIS A 337 -0.04 -7.98 7.25
CA HIS A 337 -0.43 -9.05 8.15
C HIS A 337 -0.78 -10.32 7.40
N LYS A 338 -1.29 -10.17 6.18
CA LYS A 338 -1.70 -11.28 5.33
C LYS A 338 -0.59 -11.71 4.39
N LEU A 339 -0.46 -13.02 4.19
CA LEU A 339 0.45 -13.58 3.21
C LEU A 339 0.08 -13.08 1.80
N ASN A 340 1.06 -12.59 1.06
CA ASN A 340 0.91 -12.15 -0.32
C ASN A 340 1.82 -12.97 -1.24
N GLU A 341 1.42 -13.09 -2.50
CA GLU A 341 2.22 -13.74 -3.55
C GLU A 341 2.23 -12.87 -4.82
N VAL A 342 3.33 -12.95 -5.58
CA VAL A 342 3.43 -12.27 -6.86
C VAL A 342 4.37 -13.01 -7.82
N ASP A 343 4.02 -12.99 -9.11
CA ASP A 343 4.88 -13.48 -10.17
C ASP A 343 5.99 -12.47 -10.50
N VAL A 344 7.21 -12.97 -10.78
CA VAL A 344 8.38 -12.15 -11.09
C VAL A 344 9.13 -12.68 -12.32
N LYS A 345 9.91 -11.82 -12.97
CA LYS A 345 10.77 -12.17 -14.10
C LYS A 345 12.22 -12.26 -13.67
N ILE A 346 12.89 -13.35 -14.05
CA ILE A 346 14.35 -13.45 -13.87
C ILE A 346 15.03 -12.53 -14.86
N TRP A 347 15.97 -11.72 -14.36
CA TRP A 347 16.80 -10.87 -15.19
C TRP A 347 18.06 -11.61 -15.58
N ASN A 348 18.50 -11.44 -16.82
CA ASN A 348 19.80 -11.92 -17.22
C ASN A 348 20.92 -11.13 -16.50
N ASN A 349 22.08 -11.78 -16.35
CA ASN A 349 23.20 -11.22 -15.58
C ASN A 349 23.68 -9.87 -16.14
N ALA A 350 23.74 -9.72 -17.47
CA ALA A 350 24.19 -8.47 -18.10
C ALA A 350 23.28 -7.29 -17.74
N LYS A 351 21.96 -7.49 -17.81
CA LYS A 351 20.96 -6.49 -17.44
C LYS A 351 21.04 -6.15 -15.96
N CYS A 352 21.09 -7.16 -15.08
CA CYS A 352 21.17 -6.89 -13.65
C CYS A 352 22.43 -6.09 -13.27
N ARG A 353 23.58 -6.46 -13.85
CA ARG A 353 24.84 -5.73 -13.64
C ARG A 353 24.75 -4.27 -14.08
N ASN A 354 24.19 -4.03 -15.26
CA ASN A 354 24.06 -2.68 -15.81
C ASN A 354 23.18 -1.80 -14.90
N VAL A 355 22.02 -2.32 -14.49
CA VAL A 355 21.04 -1.55 -13.73
C VAL A 355 21.49 -1.29 -12.28
N LEU A 356 21.95 -2.32 -11.57
CA LEU A 356 22.34 -2.13 -10.16
C LEU A 356 23.71 -1.48 -10.01
N SER A 357 24.63 -1.67 -10.97
CA SER A 357 25.99 -1.10 -10.98
C SER A 357 26.67 -1.05 -9.60
N SER A 358 26.55 -2.15 -8.84
CA SER A 358 26.98 -2.24 -7.44
C SER A 358 28.19 -3.15 -7.29
N GLU A 359 29.19 -2.72 -6.53
CA GLU A 359 30.38 -3.53 -6.21
C GLU A 359 30.06 -4.77 -5.38
N ASN A 360 28.91 -4.78 -4.69
CA ASN A 360 28.45 -5.92 -3.90
C ASN A 360 27.74 -6.99 -4.76
N LEU A 361 27.48 -6.72 -6.04
CA LEU A 361 26.74 -7.64 -6.91
C LEU A 361 27.66 -8.71 -7.53
N ASP A 362 27.63 -9.92 -6.95
CA ASP A 362 28.26 -11.11 -7.52
C ASP A 362 27.19 -12.02 -8.16
N LEU A 363 27.11 -12.01 -9.49
CA LEU A 363 26.06 -12.71 -10.24
C LEU A 363 26.28 -14.23 -10.39
N ASP A 364 27.41 -14.75 -9.93
CA ASP A 364 27.63 -16.20 -9.81
C ASP A 364 26.99 -16.73 -8.52
N LYS A 365 26.89 -15.88 -7.50
CA LYS A 365 26.30 -16.15 -6.18
C LYS A 365 24.91 -15.57 -5.98
N MET A 366 24.54 -14.58 -6.78
CA MET A 366 23.29 -13.84 -6.70
C MET A 366 22.54 -13.91 -8.03
N LEU A 367 21.23 -13.70 -7.99
CA LEU A 367 20.39 -13.53 -9.16
C LEU A 367 19.40 -12.39 -8.91
N CYS A 368 18.88 -11.81 -9.99
CA CYS A 368 17.96 -10.68 -9.90
C CYS A 368 16.62 -11.03 -10.49
N ALA A 369 15.55 -10.62 -9.83
CA ALA A 369 14.19 -10.85 -10.30
C ALA A 369 13.28 -9.67 -9.97
N GLY A 370 12.36 -9.38 -10.88
CA GLY A 370 11.41 -8.26 -10.76
C GLY A 370 10.85 -7.86 -12.11
N TRP A 371 9.84 -7.00 -12.11
CA TRP A 371 9.28 -6.43 -13.33
C TRP A 371 9.96 -5.09 -13.67
N GLU A 372 10.23 -4.85 -14.95
CA GLU A 372 10.88 -3.62 -15.43
C GLU A 372 10.06 -2.38 -15.09
N GLU A 373 8.75 -2.51 -15.21
CA GLU A 373 7.78 -1.45 -14.95
C GLU A 373 7.65 -1.09 -13.46
N GLY A 374 8.34 -1.81 -12.56
CA GLY A 374 8.16 -1.73 -11.12
C GLY A 374 6.88 -2.44 -10.64
N ILE A 375 6.42 -2.13 -9.42
CA ILE A 375 5.12 -2.53 -8.82
C ILE A 375 5.06 -3.97 -8.27
N LYS A 376 5.82 -4.91 -8.84
CA LYS A 376 5.87 -6.31 -8.41
C LYS A 376 7.28 -6.69 -7.98
N ASP A 377 7.52 -6.72 -6.67
CA ASP A 377 8.83 -6.95 -6.07
C ASP A 377 8.71 -7.45 -4.62
N SER A 378 9.77 -8.04 -4.08
CA SER A 378 9.91 -8.31 -2.65
C SER A 378 10.19 -7.01 -1.88
N CYS A 379 9.77 -6.89 -0.63
CA CYS A 379 10.08 -5.73 0.18
C CYS A 379 10.49 -6.05 1.63
N GLN A 380 10.67 -5.00 2.44
CA GLN A 380 10.99 -5.13 3.87
C GLN A 380 10.01 -6.07 4.57
N GLY A 381 10.54 -7.13 5.17
CA GLY A 381 9.77 -8.20 5.83
C GLY A 381 9.65 -9.49 5.01
N ASP A 382 10.03 -9.48 3.72
CA ASP A 382 10.15 -10.68 2.87
C ASP A 382 11.57 -11.26 2.86
N SER A 383 12.55 -10.59 3.49
CA SER A 383 13.93 -11.05 3.64
C SER A 383 13.99 -12.50 4.11
N GLY A 384 14.77 -13.34 3.41
CA GLY A 384 14.86 -14.77 3.68
C GLY A 384 13.74 -15.62 3.07
N GLY A 385 12.71 -15.00 2.49
CA GLY A 385 11.62 -15.67 1.81
C GLY A 385 12.02 -16.35 0.49
N PRO A 386 11.16 -17.26 -0.03
CA PRO A 386 11.44 -18.04 -1.21
C PRO A 386 11.25 -17.27 -2.53
N LEU A 387 12.15 -17.51 -3.48
CA LEU A 387 11.91 -17.37 -4.92
C LEU A 387 11.83 -18.76 -5.55
N VAL A 388 10.63 -19.16 -5.95
CA VAL A 388 10.38 -20.45 -6.60
C VAL A 388 10.14 -20.28 -8.09
N CYS A 389 10.60 -21.23 -8.90
CA CYS A 389 10.23 -21.32 -10.31
C CYS A 389 9.62 -22.69 -10.60
N LEU A 390 8.72 -22.74 -11.57
CA LEU A 390 8.03 -23.96 -11.96
C LEU A 390 8.82 -24.75 -13.00
N GLU A 391 8.99 -26.04 -12.74
CA GLU A 391 9.57 -27.01 -13.67
C GLU A 391 8.82 -28.34 -13.55
N ASN A 392 8.26 -28.86 -14.66
CA ASN A 392 7.54 -30.15 -14.69
C ASN A 392 6.48 -30.32 -13.59
N ASP A 393 5.68 -29.26 -13.36
CA ASP A 393 4.67 -29.14 -12.29
C ASP A 393 5.21 -29.21 -10.85
N LYS A 394 6.52 -29.03 -10.65
CA LYS A 394 7.16 -28.87 -9.34
C LYS A 394 7.54 -27.41 -9.11
N ALA A 395 7.48 -26.94 -7.86
CA ALA A 395 8.10 -25.68 -7.46
C ALA A 395 9.52 -25.94 -6.95
N LEU A 396 10.50 -25.36 -7.62
CA LEU A 396 11.91 -25.44 -7.25
C LEU A 396 12.38 -24.12 -6.67
N LEU A 397 13.09 -24.18 -5.56
CA LEU A 397 13.67 -23.01 -4.90
C LEU A 397 14.96 -22.58 -5.61
N PHE A 398 14.90 -21.48 -6.34
CA PHE A 398 16.05 -20.92 -7.04
C PHE A 398 16.69 -19.75 -6.32
N GLY A 399 15.95 -19.09 -5.43
CA GLY A 399 16.48 -17.95 -4.69
C GLY A 399 15.95 -17.81 -3.27
N VAL A 400 16.74 -17.10 -2.46
CA VAL A 400 16.37 -16.60 -1.12
C VAL A 400 16.47 -15.09 -1.15
N THR A 401 15.38 -14.40 -0.80
CA THR A 401 15.30 -12.93 -0.79
C THR A 401 16.40 -12.34 0.10
N SER A 402 17.25 -11.46 -0.44
CA SER A 402 18.42 -10.95 0.28
C SER A 402 18.39 -9.43 0.44
N TRP A 403 18.51 -8.68 -0.67
CA TRP A 403 18.55 -7.21 -0.64
C TRP A 403 17.99 -6.61 -1.93
N GLY A 404 17.82 -5.29 -1.96
CA GLY A 404 17.33 -4.55 -3.13
C GLY A 404 17.46 -3.04 -2.92
N VAL A 405 17.31 -2.27 -4.01
CA VAL A 405 17.35 -0.79 -3.96
C VAL A 405 15.92 -0.25 -3.99
N GLY A 406 15.31 -0.10 -2.82
CA GLY A 406 13.88 0.17 -2.74
C GLY A 406 13.05 -1.10 -2.99
N CYS A 407 11.74 -0.94 -3.15
CA CYS A 407 10.83 -2.03 -3.53
C CYS A 407 9.82 -1.53 -4.56
N GLY A 408 9.60 -2.30 -5.62
CA GLY A 408 8.56 -2.00 -6.61
C GLY A 408 8.81 -0.71 -7.40
N LEU A 409 10.06 -0.24 -7.46
CA LEU A 409 10.47 0.87 -8.31
C LEU A 409 10.76 0.37 -9.73
N PRO A 410 10.45 1.15 -10.77
CA PRO A 410 10.89 0.85 -12.12
C PRO A 410 12.40 0.67 -12.18
N ASP A 411 12.85 -0.30 -12.97
CA ASP A 411 14.27 -0.65 -13.11
C ASP A 411 14.99 -0.92 -11.77
N SER A 412 14.30 -1.43 -10.76
CA SER A 412 14.93 -1.87 -9.51
C SER A 412 14.52 -3.31 -9.19
N PRO A 413 15.34 -4.31 -9.55
CA PRO A 413 15.04 -5.70 -9.22
C PRO A 413 15.40 -6.01 -7.77
N GLY A 414 14.68 -6.95 -7.16
CA GLY A 414 15.14 -7.65 -5.97
C GLY A 414 16.36 -8.52 -6.27
N VAL A 415 17.28 -8.61 -5.32
CA VAL A 415 18.47 -9.47 -5.38
C VAL A 415 18.29 -10.64 -4.41
N TYR A 416 18.50 -11.83 -4.96
CA TYR A 416 18.30 -13.11 -4.28
C TYR A 416 19.60 -13.90 -4.27
N VAL A 417 19.83 -14.66 -3.20
CA VAL A 417 20.93 -15.63 -3.20
C VAL A 417 20.64 -16.75 -4.18
N ARG A 418 21.58 -17.10 -5.06
CA ARG A 418 21.42 -18.12 -6.10
C ARG A 418 21.61 -19.53 -5.54
N ILE A 419 20.52 -20.23 -5.23
CA ILE A 419 20.56 -21.55 -4.57
C ILE A 419 21.41 -22.59 -5.30
N MET A 420 21.41 -22.58 -6.64
CA MET A 420 22.24 -23.51 -7.43
C MET A 420 23.74 -23.41 -7.11
N HIS A 421 24.24 -22.24 -6.71
CA HIS A 421 25.63 -22.06 -6.30
C HIS A 421 25.94 -22.79 -4.98
N TYR A 422 24.95 -22.88 -4.10
CA TYR A 422 25.13 -23.35 -2.72
C TYR A 422 24.66 -24.79 -2.50
N LEU A 423 24.31 -25.55 -3.55
CA LEU A 423 23.88 -26.95 -3.42
C LEU A 423 24.91 -27.82 -2.70
N SER A 424 26.20 -27.63 -2.97
CA SER A 424 27.28 -28.35 -2.28
C SER A 424 27.34 -28.03 -0.78
N TRP A 425 27.05 -26.78 -0.40
CA TRP A 425 26.98 -26.37 1.00
C TRP A 425 25.74 -26.95 1.68
N LEU A 426 24.58 -26.84 1.03
CA LEU A 426 23.31 -27.38 1.53
C LEU A 426 23.36 -28.90 1.73
N ASN A 427 24.06 -29.63 0.87
CA ASN A 427 24.22 -31.09 0.99
C ASN A 427 25.15 -31.54 2.13
N LYS A 428 26.00 -30.65 2.64
CA LYS A 428 26.93 -30.95 3.75
C LYS A 428 26.31 -30.70 5.12
N ILE A 429 25.18 -30.00 5.15
CA ILE A 429 24.42 -29.69 6.35
C ILE A 429 23.30 -30.71 6.45
#